data_AF-R7RXK2-F1
#
_entry.id   AF-R7RXK2-F1
#
_cell.length_a   1.000
_cell.length_b   1.000
_cell.length_c   1.000
_cell.angle_alpha   90.00
_cell.angle_beta   90.00
_cell.angle_gamma   90.00
#
_symmetry.space_group_name_H-M   'P 1'
#
loop_
_entity.id
_entity.type
_entity.pdbx_description
1 polymer ?
#
loop_
_entity_poly.entity_id
_entity_poly.type
_entity_poly.pdbx_seq_one_letter_code
_entity_poly.pdbx_strand_id
1 'polypeptide(L)'
;MVKIVNALTARKEIGAPMACLYLLKHPDHYTNFKFIVWYWPQFVNHIKEEFGIPLYGSDKNRDKVTIRRVEESIVSLSPVIDYIYRPSVYGNVCLYDWITIYTKKYCGPARSRKDKNTVND
;
A
#
# COMPACT_ATOMS: atom_id res chain seq x y z
N MET A 1 37.55 18.60 5.41
CA MET A 1 36.24 18.18 4.89
C MET A 1 35.87 18.93 3.60
N VAL A 2 35.75 20.26 3.61
CA VAL A 2 35.36 21.08 2.43
C VAL A 2 36.23 20.85 1.17
N LYS A 3 37.55 20.73 1.32
CA LYS A 3 38.45 20.44 0.18
C LYS A 3 38.17 19.09 -0.50
N ILE A 4 37.76 18.08 0.28
CA ILE A 4 37.41 16.74 -0.21
C ILE A 4 36.07 16.78 -0.92
N VAL A 5 35.10 17.50 -0.35
CA VAL A 5 33.76 17.70 -0.94
C VAL A 5 33.86 18.42 -2.29
N ASN A 6 34.67 19.47 -2.39
CA ASN A 6 34.86 20.22 -3.64
C ASN A 6 35.54 19.36 -4.72
N ALA A 7 36.53 18.53 -4.33
CA ALA A 7 37.17 17.60 -5.25
C ALA A 7 36.23 16.48 -5.74
N LEU A 8 35.34 15.99 -4.87
CA LEU A 8 34.34 14.97 -5.21
C LEU A 8 33.20 15.54 -6.06
N THR A 9 32.71 16.74 -5.75
CA THR A 9 31.66 17.43 -6.51
C THR A 9 32.12 17.75 -7.94
N ALA A 10 33.42 18.03 -8.13
CA ALA A 10 34.00 18.26 -9.45
C ALA A 10 34.20 16.97 -10.27
N ARG A 11 34.21 15.78 -9.64
CA ARG A 11 34.54 14.50 -10.29
C ARG A 11 33.39 13.49 -10.34
N LYS A 12 32.42 13.60 -9.44
CA LYS A 12 31.18 12.84 -9.44
C LYS A 12 30.03 13.83 -9.59
N GLU A 13 29.03 13.48 -10.39
CA GLU A 13 27.80 14.25 -10.63
C GLU A 13 26.87 14.33 -9.40
N ILE A 14 27.41 14.26 -8.19
CA ILE A 14 26.67 14.38 -6.93
C ILE A 14 26.95 15.75 -6.32
N GLY A 15 25.89 16.42 -5.89
CA GLY A 15 26.00 17.71 -5.24
C GLY A 15 26.81 17.65 -3.93
N ALA A 16 27.47 18.76 -3.60
CA ALA A 16 28.21 18.96 -2.35
C ALA A 16 27.46 18.48 -1.08
N PRO A 17 26.15 18.75 -0.88
CA PRO A 17 25.45 18.25 0.32
C PRO A 17 25.36 16.73 0.38
N MET A 18 25.19 16.04 -0.77
CA MET A 18 25.13 14.58 -0.82
C MET A 18 26.52 13.94 -0.59
N ALA A 19 27.58 14.57 -1.10
CA ALA A 19 28.95 14.16 -0.82
C ALA A 19 29.31 14.30 0.67
N CYS A 20 28.89 15.41 1.31
CA CYS A 20 29.02 15.57 2.77
C CYS A 20 28.27 14.48 3.53
N LEU A 21 27.06 14.11 3.09
CA LEU A 21 26.22 13.10 3.74
C LEU A 21 26.91 11.72 3.78
N TYR A 22 27.52 11.31 2.67
CA TYR A 22 28.32 10.08 2.62
C TYR A 22 29.62 10.18 3.44
N LEU A 23 30.32 11.32 3.42
CA LEU A 23 31.55 11.51 4.20
C LEU A 23 31.28 11.48 5.72
N LEU A 24 30.11 11.94 6.14
CA LEU A 24 29.63 11.90 7.52
C LEU A 24 28.99 10.56 7.90
N LYS A 25 28.94 9.59 6.98
CA LYS A 25 28.30 8.27 7.16
C LYS A 25 26.84 8.36 7.63
N HIS A 26 26.11 9.38 7.19
CA HIS A 26 24.68 9.43 7.43
C HIS A 26 23.96 8.37 6.57
N PRO A 27 22.91 7.72 7.10
CA PRO A 27 22.12 6.76 6.34
C PRO A 27 21.41 7.49 5.19
N ASP A 28 21.51 6.93 3.98
CA ASP A 28 20.91 7.46 2.75
C ASP A 28 19.37 7.31 2.71
N HIS A 29 18.79 6.78 3.79
CA HIS A 29 17.38 6.49 3.91
C HIS A 29 16.79 7.20 5.13
N TYR A 30 16.03 8.28 4.88
CA TYR A 30 15.07 8.80 5.84
C TYR A 30 13.86 7.85 5.87
N THR A 31 13.96 6.77 6.63
CA THR A 31 12.85 5.80 6.77
C THR A 31 12.60 5.47 8.24
N ASN A 32 12.59 6.49 9.10
CA ASN A 32 12.11 6.37 10.47
C ASN A 32 10.60 6.06 10.52
N PHE A 33 9.85 6.42 9.47
CA PHE A 33 8.43 6.15 9.36
C PHE A 33 8.09 5.47 8.04
N LYS A 34 7.15 4.52 8.11
CA LYS A 34 6.51 3.93 6.95
C LYS A 34 5.12 4.53 6.83
N PHE A 35 4.88 5.25 5.73
CA PHE A 35 3.55 5.76 5.42
C PHE A 35 2.72 4.64 4.81
N ILE A 36 1.54 4.39 5.37
CA ILE A 36 0.57 3.42 4.84
C ILE A 36 -0.44 4.20 4.01
N VAL A 37 -0.75 3.69 2.82
CA VAL A 37 -1.76 4.29 1.96
C VAL A 37 -3.13 4.05 2.58
N TRP A 38 -3.85 5.12 2.88
CA TRP A 38 -5.17 5.07 3.50
C TRP A 38 -6.22 5.68 2.58
N TYR A 39 -7.16 4.86 2.13
CA TYR A 39 -8.25 5.26 1.23
C TYR A 39 -9.48 5.75 2.02
N TRP A 40 -9.29 6.75 2.88
CA TRP A 40 -10.37 7.28 3.74
C TRP A 40 -11.55 7.91 2.99
N PRO A 41 -11.34 8.77 1.97
CA PRO A 41 -12.47 9.45 1.32
C PRO A 41 -13.44 8.46 0.68
N GLN A 42 -12.93 7.39 0.08
CA GLN A 42 -13.74 6.35 -0.57
C GLN A 42 -14.64 5.63 0.44
N PHE A 43 -14.12 5.33 1.62
CA PHE A 43 -14.89 4.71 2.69
C PHE A 43 -15.97 5.64 3.24
N VAL A 44 -15.62 6.90 3.47
CA VAL A 44 -16.58 7.92 3.94
C VAL A 44 -17.69 8.14 2.93
N ASN A 45 -17.37 8.16 1.63
CA ASN A 45 -18.36 8.28 0.57
C ASN A 45 -19.29 7.08 0.52
N HIS A 46 -18.76 5.87 0.67
CA HIS A 46 -19.56 4.66 0.76
C HIS A 46 -20.57 4.72 1.93
N ILE A 47 -20.12 5.12 3.11
CA ILE A 47 -21.01 5.32 4.28
C ILE A 47 -22.03 6.41 3.97
N LYS A 48 -21.61 7.58 3.49
CA LYS A 48 -22.56 8.67 3.19
C LYS A 48 -23.62 8.23 2.20
N GLU A 49 -23.28 7.44 1.19
CA GLU A 49 -24.23 6.85 0.24
C GLU A 49 -25.21 5.88 0.92
N GLU A 50 -24.71 4.97 1.77
CA GLU A 50 -25.53 4.03 2.54
C GLU A 50 -26.51 4.73 3.49
N PHE A 51 -26.08 5.84 4.11
CA PHE A 51 -26.90 6.64 5.02
C PHE A 51 -27.72 7.74 4.30
N GLY A 52 -27.67 7.83 2.97
CA GLY A 52 -28.44 8.80 2.18
C GLY A 52 -28.01 10.27 2.38
N ILE A 53 -26.79 10.51 2.85
CA ILE A 53 -26.23 11.84 3.10
C ILE A 53 -25.72 12.41 1.76
N PRO A 54 -26.22 13.57 1.30
CA PRO A 54 -25.81 14.14 0.02
C PRO A 54 -24.32 14.51 0.02
N LEU A 55 -23.60 14.04 -1.00
CA LEU A 55 -22.21 14.40 -1.26
C LEU A 55 -22.13 15.81 -1.87
N TYR A 56 -21.64 16.80 -1.11
CA TYR A 56 -21.39 18.16 -1.60
C TYR A 56 -19.94 18.32 -2.10
N GLY A 57 -19.75 18.83 -3.32
CA GLY A 57 -18.42 19.20 -3.88
C GLY A 57 -17.64 18.07 -4.57
N SER A 58 -16.33 18.30 -4.78
CA SER A 58 -15.30 17.48 -5.48
C SER A 58 -15.25 15.97 -5.14
N ASP A 59 -16.03 15.54 -4.15
CA ASP A 59 -16.18 14.18 -3.63
C ASP A 59 -16.86 13.20 -4.60
N LYS A 60 -17.38 13.68 -5.74
CA LYS A 60 -17.92 12.85 -6.83
C LYS A 60 -16.83 12.18 -7.70
N ASN A 61 -15.56 12.29 -7.33
CA ASN A 61 -14.50 11.68 -8.11
C ASN A 61 -14.73 10.16 -8.11
N ARG A 62 -15.08 9.62 -9.29
CA ARG A 62 -15.57 8.25 -9.43
C ARG A 62 -14.52 7.30 -8.87
N ASP A 63 -14.86 6.61 -7.79
CA ASP A 63 -13.99 5.60 -7.21
C ASP A 63 -13.58 4.60 -8.30
N LYS A 64 -12.27 4.50 -8.54
CA LYS A 64 -11.74 3.59 -9.55
C LYS A 64 -11.86 2.16 -9.05
N VAL A 65 -12.99 1.52 -9.35
CA VAL A 65 -13.23 0.11 -9.06
C VAL A 65 -12.58 -0.77 -10.11
N THR A 66 -11.92 -1.84 -9.67
CA THR A 66 -11.35 -2.86 -10.57
C THR A 66 -12.35 -4.00 -10.70
N ILE A 67 -12.90 -4.23 -11.88
CA ILE A 67 -13.85 -5.32 -12.08
C ILE A 67 -13.07 -6.61 -12.34
N ARG A 68 -13.37 -7.66 -11.58
CA ARG A 68 -12.81 -9.00 -11.77
C ARG A 68 -13.95 -10.00 -11.98
N ARG A 69 -13.83 -10.81 -13.04
CA ARG A 69 -14.71 -11.96 -13.25
C ARG A 69 -14.17 -13.15 -12.47
N VAL A 70 -15.01 -13.74 -11.63
CA VAL A 70 -14.73 -14.99 -10.90
C VAL A 70 -15.83 -15.97 -11.31
N GLU A 71 -15.45 -16.99 -12.08
CA GLU A 71 -16.36 -17.99 -12.66
C GLU A 71 -17.53 -17.33 -13.41
N GLU A 72 -18.74 -17.38 -12.82
CA GLU A 72 -19.99 -16.82 -13.36
C GLU A 72 -20.37 -15.44 -12.78
N SER A 73 -19.62 -14.94 -11.80
CA SER A 73 -19.92 -13.68 -11.10
C SER A 73 -18.93 -12.56 -11.42
N ILE A 74 -19.45 -11.35 -11.56
CA ILE A 74 -18.65 -10.13 -11.75
C ILE A 74 -18.54 -9.45 -10.40
N VAL A 75 -17.33 -9.40 -9.85
CA VAL A 75 -17.04 -8.76 -8.56
C VAL A 75 -16.29 -7.46 -8.81
N SER A 76 -16.83 -6.36 -8.31
CA SER A 76 -16.10 -5.11 -8.20
C SER A 76 -15.12 -5.20 -7.03
N LEU A 77 -13.86 -4.87 -7.26
CA LEU A 77 -12.82 -4.75 -6.24
C LEU A 77 -12.56 -3.28 -5.95
N SER A 78 -12.77 -2.89 -4.71
CA SER A 78 -12.50 -1.55 -4.16
C SER A 78 -11.68 -1.70 -2.87
N PRO A 79 -10.77 -0.76 -2.55
CA PRO A 79 -10.10 -0.73 -1.26
C PRO A 79 -11.07 -0.74 -0.07
N VAL A 80 -12.28 -0.22 -0.26
CA VAL A 80 -13.35 -0.19 0.74
C VAL A 80 -13.80 -1.59 1.20
N ILE A 81 -13.71 -2.58 0.31
CA ILE A 81 -14.12 -3.97 0.59
C ILE A 81 -13.25 -4.58 1.70
N ASP A 82 -11.96 -4.22 1.76
CA ASP A 82 -11.06 -4.69 2.81
C ASP A 82 -11.52 -4.18 4.20
N TYR A 83 -12.23 -3.04 4.27
CA TYR A 83 -12.77 -2.49 5.52
C TYR A 83 -14.09 -3.16 5.92
N ILE A 84 -14.98 -3.39 4.95
CA ILE A 84 -16.31 -4.01 5.17
C ILE A 84 -16.15 -5.46 5.63
N TYR A 85 -15.28 -6.22 4.95
CA TYR A 85 -15.09 -7.66 5.19
C TYR A 85 -13.90 -7.95 6.11
N ARG A 86 -13.52 -6.99 6.94
CA ARG A 86 -12.50 -7.17 7.97
C ARG A 86 -12.89 -8.33 8.92
N PRO A 87 -11.94 -9.16 9.37
CA PRO A 87 -12.26 -10.26 10.28
C PRO A 87 -12.91 -9.78 11.58
N SER A 88 -14.00 -10.45 11.97
CA SER A 88 -14.80 -10.11 13.16
C SER A 88 -14.01 -10.15 14.47
N VAL A 89 -12.94 -10.93 14.53
CA VAL A 89 -12.00 -10.99 15.67
C VAL A 89 -11.42 -9.61 16.01
N TYR A 90 -11.32 -8.72 15.02
CA TYR A 90 -10.82 -7.37 15.21
C TYR A 90 -11.94 -6.33 15.39
N GLY A 91 -13.21 -6.74 15.56
CA GLY A 91 -14.33 -5.82 15.68
C GLY A 91 -14.22 -4.83 16.85
N ASN A 92 -13.45 -5.19 17.88
CA ASN A 92 -13.16 -4.35 19.05
C ASN A 92 -12.10 -3.26 18.77
N VAL A 93 -11.32 -3.37 17.69
CA VAL A 93 -10.28 -2.41 17.33
C VAL A 93 -10.87 -1.41 16.34
N CYS A 94 -10.63 -0.12 16.54
CA CYS A 94 -11.06 0.93 15.62
C CYS A 94 -10.49 0.68 14.21
N LEU A 95 -11.22 1.10 13.16
CA LEU A 95 -10.77 0.96 11.78
C LEU A 95 -9.43 1.68 11.54
N TYR A 96 -9.23 2.85 12.15
CA TYR A 96 -7.98 3.60 12.04
C TYR A 96 -6.78 2.78 12.58
N ASP A 97 -6.89 2.26 13.79
CA ASP A 97 -5.83 1.46 14.43
C ASP A 97 -5.56 0.16 13.66
N TRP A 98 -6.60 -0.42 13.06
CA TRP A 98 -6.42 -1.60 12.23
C TRP A 98 -5.63 -1.31 10.96
N ILE A 99 -5.92 -0.21 10.28
CA ILE A 99 -5.24 0.16 9.03
C ILE A 99 -3.77 0.46 9.28
N THR A 100 -3.41 1.03 10.43
CA THR A 100 -2.01 1.33 10.76
C THR A 100 -1.18 0.07 11.06
N ILE A 101 -1.82 -1.03 11.45
CA ILE A 101 -1.16 -2.29 11.83
C ILE A 101 -1.28 -3.34 10.71
N TYR A 102 -2.32 -3.26 9.88
CA TYR A 102 -2.62 -4.23 8.85
C TYR A 102 -1.56 -4.27 7.75
N THR A 103 -1.22 -5.48 7.30
CA THR A 103 -0.35 -5.72 6.15
C THR A 103 -1.02 -6.68 5.19
N LYS A 104 -1.30 -6.22 3.96
CA LYS A 104 -1.81 -7.06 2.87
C LYS A 104 -0.67 -7.84 2.25
N LYS A 105 -0.77 -9.18 2.25
CA LYS A 105 0.15 -10.04 1.50
C LYS A 105 -0.50 -10.45 0.19
N TYR A 106 0.22 -10.24 -0.92
CA TYR A 106 -0.20 -10.80 -2.19
C TYR A 106 0.05 -12.31 -2.17
N CYS A 107 -1.03 -13.08 -2.10
CA CYS A 107 -0.97 -14.51 -2.39
C CYS A 107 -0.97 -14.64 -3.92
N GLY A 108 0.18 -15.00 -4.48
CA GLY A 108 0.29 -15.29 -5.91
C GLY A 108 -0.70 -16.38 -6.35
N PRO A 109 -0.91 -16.56 -7.66
CA PRO A 109 -1.76 -17.63 -8.16
C PRO A 109 -1.29 -18.96 -7.54
N ALA A 110 -2.22 -19.69 -6.93
CA ALA A 110 -1.92 -20.98 -6.34
C ALA A 110 -1.24 -21.85 -7.40
N ARG A 111 0.03 -22.22 -7.18
CA ARG A 111 0.68 -23.22 -8.03
C ARG A 111 -0.11 -24.51 -7.84
N SER A 112 -0.83 -24.93 -8.88
CA SER A 112 -1.39 -26.28 -8.97
C SER A 112 -0.29 -27.28 -8.57
N ARG A 113 -0.49 -28.00 -7.46
CA ARG A 113 0.33 -29.15 -7.11
C ARG A 113 0.04 -30.22 -8.16
N LYS A 114 1.00 -30.48 -9.07
CA LYS A 114 1.01 -31.73 -9.83
C LYS A 114 1.43 -32.82 -8.85
N ASP A 115 0.48 -33.61 -8.37
CA ASP A 115 0.77 -34.85 -7.65
C ASP A 115 1.58 -35.77 -8.56
N LYS A 116 2.84 -36.01 -8.19
CA LYS A 116 3.66 -37.08 -8.78
C LYS A 116 3.41 -38.35 -7.99
N ASN A 117 2.36 -39.08 -8.32
CA ASN A 117 2.26 -40.49 -7.95
C ASN A 117 3.16 -41.29 -8.91
N THR A 118 4.41 -41.52 -8.51
CA THR A 118 5.22 -42.62 -9.06
C THR A 118 5.08 -43.79 -8.11
N VAL A 119 4.22 -44.73 -8.50
CA VAL A 119 4.23 -46.12 -8.01
C VAL A 119 5.51 -46.74 -8.55
N ASN A 120 6.41 -47.16 -7.67
CA ASN A 120 7.51 -48.05 -8.01
C ASN A 120 6.98 -49.47 -7.87
N ASP A 121 6.88 -50.19 -8.99
CA ASP A 121 7.00 -51.65 -9.05
C ASP A 121 8.48 -52.00 -9.30
#